data_AF-D4NZF2-F1
#
_entry.id   AF-D4NZF2-F1
#
_cell.length_a   1.000
_cell.length_b   1.000
_cell.length_c   1.000
_cell.angle_alpha   90.00
_cell.angle_beta   90.00
_cell.angle_gamma   90.00
#
_symmetry.space_group_name_H-M   'P 1'
#
loop_
_entity.id
_entity.type
_entity.pdbx_description
1 polymer ?
#
loop_
_entity_poly.entity_id
_entity_poly.type
_entity_poly.pdbx_seq_one_letter_code
_entity_poly.pdbx_strand_id
1 'polypeptide(L)'
;MDTVNSFESPNTRAMARLEYGFLLVASVAITLYHWGDVRIIPLIILFSYIDIIGYFPGAIAYRRCKGKVADFYYVLYNGAHNFLTAALVAALWCYFVEVEWALMGILIHLFGDRSLFGNGFKSRAMSFEPRIHPLYEKFEALMARERKLNGTVVDIGRKFLWAERFGNHPSLFLTLSSDISTFTVEGLAGYLPFQDDGKCLFILTGVISAADNRESLLKAFISHAVEHGRELCCVQLRQDQAPLFERLGFQVNQMGCSYTLDLERFSMAGSPFMSLRNKIKRAEKAGVIVKELGVDLPNGPDQQRMLSSITEEWLKAKGSKKLLSFMVGDLAANGLNKERIFVAVLNDKIVGFISYVPAFGEYNGWMHDLTRRLAEVPPGTMELVNVEAIKRFKQEGEKYLNFGLTPFYGVDDEFDTYTSRSHLLKWILSALEKYGQRIYPAASQVAYKLKWQPMVVTPEYFATYGKFRVGILLRLMKLTNAL
;
A
#
# COMPACT_ATOMS: atom_id res chain seq x y z
N MET A 1 11.68 23.29 -11.81
CA MET A 1 11.59 21.87 -11.42
C MET A 1 12.95 21.45 -10.92
N ASP A 2 13.01 20.47 -10.04
CA ASP A 2 14.26 19.90 -9.56
C ASP A 2 14.18 18.37 -9.61
N THR A 3 15.22 17.71 -9.11
CA THR A 3 15.36 16.24 -9.11
C THR A 3 14.24 15.51 -8.37
N VAL A 4 13.58 16.18 -7.41
CA VAL A 4 12.52 15.60 -6.58
C VAL A 4 11.14 16.18 -6.87
N ASN A 5 11.05 17.26 -7.65
CA ASN A 5 9.83 17.98 -8.04
C ASN A 5 9.78 18.16 -9.57
N SER A 6 9.51 17.08 -10.28
CA SER A 6 9.56 17.05 -11.74
C SER A 6 8.20 16.66 -12.33
N PHE A 7 7.70 17.48 -13.25
CA PHE A 7 6.47 17.22 -13.99
C PHE A 7 6.67 16.26 -15.16
N GLU A 8 7.92 15.98 -15.53
CA GLU A 8 8.25 14.99 -16.56
C GLU A 8 8.01 13.57 -16.07
N SER A 9 7.55 12.72 -17.01
CA SER A 9 7.45 11.28 -16.76
C SER A 9 8.82 10.68 -16.43
N PRO A 10 8.89 9.56 -15.69
CA PRO A 10 10.16 8.89 -15.41
C PRO A 10 10.95 8.54 -16.66
N ASN A 11 10.27 8.18 -17.76
CA ASN A 11 10.89 7.83 -19.03
C ASN A 11 11.47 9.06 -19.73
N THR A 12 10.72 10.16 -19.77
CA THR A 12 11.19 11.45 -20.32
C THR A 12 12.45 11.92 -19.58
N ARG A 13 12.42 11.87 -18.25
CA ARG A 13 13.56 12.23 -17.42
C ARG A 13 14.77 11.31 -17.65
N ALA A 14 14.52 10.00 -17.80
CA ALA A 14 15.59 9.04 -18.10
C ALA A 14 16.22 9.33 -19.47
N MET A 15 15.43 9.62 -20.50
CA MET A 15 15.94 10.00 -21.83
C MET A 15 16.78 11.26 -21.78
N ALA A 16 16.29 12.33 -21.13
CA ALA A 16 17.05 13.57 -20.98
C ALA A 16 18.41 13.32 -20.28
N ARG A 17 18.43 12.48 -19.23
CA ARG A 17 19.66 12.11 -18.54
C ARG A 17 20.61 11.27 -19.40
N LEU A 18 20.08 10.39 -20.24
CA LEU A 18 20.88 9.58 -21.17
C LEU A 18 21.57 10.42 -22.23
N GLU A 19 20.91 11.46 -22.77
CA GLU A 19 21.52 12.39 -23.72
C GLU A 19 22.76 13.06 -23.13
N TYR A 20 22.63 13.65 -21.94
CA TYR A 20 23.77 14.24 -21.24
C TYR A 20 24.80 13.19 -20.81
N GLY A 21 24.37 11.96 -20.51
CA GLY A 21 25.26 10.86 -20.16
C GLY A 21 26.16 10.47 -21.33
N PHE A 22 25.62 10.44 -22.55
CA PHE A 22 26.40 10.22 -23.76
C PHE A 22 27.41 11.35 -24.00
N LEU A 23 26.98 12.62 -23.85
CA LEU A 23 27.86 13.77 -23.99
C LEU A 23 28.98 13.82 -22.93
N LEU A 24 28.67 13.40 -21.70
CA LEU A 24 29.66 13.22 -20.64
C LEU A 24 30.71 12.19 -21.04
N VAL A 25 30.28 11.00 -21.47
CA VAL A 25 31.19 9.92 -21.90
C VAL A 25 32.08 10.39 -23.06
N ALA A 26 31.50 11.06 -24.05
CA ALA A 26 32.27 11.63 -25.16
C ALA A 26 33.31 12.65 -24.68
N SER A 27 32.93 13.57 -23.79
CA SER A 27 33.84 14.60 -23.26
C SER A 27 34.99 13.99 -22.46
N VAL A 28 34.70 12.99 -21.63
CA VAL A 28 35.73 12.24 -20.89
C VAL A 28 36.65 11.47 -21.84
N ALA A 29 36.09 10.78 -22.84
CA ALA A 29 36.89 10.03 -23.81
C ALA A 29 37.83 10.94 -24.63
N ILE A 30 37.36 12.10 -25.07
CA ILE A 30 38.19 13.11 -25.76
C ILE A 30 39.32 13.59 -24.84
N THR A 31 39.00 13.88 -23.57
CA THR A 31 40.00 14.32 -22.58
C THR A 31 41.06 13.24 -22.34
N LEU A 32 40.66 11.97 -22.27
CA LEU A 32 41.59 10.86 -22.08
C LEU A 32 42.43 10.58 -23.34
N TYR A 33 41.85 10.73 -24.54
CA TYR A 33 42.58 10.58 -25.80
C TYR A 33 43.69 11.63 -25.93
N HIS A 34 43.43 12.86 -25.45
CA HIS A 34 44.40 13.96 -25.42
C HIS A 34 45.11 14.13 -24.08
N TRP A 35 45.14 13.09 -23.22
CA TRP A 35 45.59 13.22 -21.83
C TRP A 35 46.99 13.83 -21.67
N GLY A 36 47.92 13.51 -22.59
CA GLY A 36 49.27 14.06 -22.58
C GLY A 36 49.34 15.57 -22.77
N ASP A 37 48.32 16.16 -23.41
CA ASP A 37 48.21 17.59 -23.69
C ASP A 37 47.29 18.31 -22.69
N VAL A 38 46.69 17.59 -21.74
CA VAL A 38 45.76 18.16 -20.76
C VAL A 38 46.51 18.74 -19.57
N ARG A 39 46.44 20.07 -19.41
CA ARG A 39 46.93 20.74 -18.21
C ARG A 39 45.97 20.50 -17.04
N ILE A 40 46.40 19.65 -16.10
CA ILE A 40 45.57 19.18 -14.98
C ILE A 40 45.06 20.30 -14.09
N ILE A 41 45.90 21.30 -13.77
CA ILE A 41 45.49 22.41 -12.89
C ILE A 41 44.37 23.24 -13.55
N PRO A 42 44.53 23.75 -14.79
CA PRO A 42 43.43 24.35 -15.55
C PRO A 42 42.18 23.48 -15.62
N LEU A 43 42.30 22.17 -15.90
CA LEU A 43 41.17 21.26 -15.98
C LEU A 43 40.36 21.26 -14.67
N ILE A 44 41.04 21.13 -13.53
CA ILE A 44 40.41 21.14 -12.19
C ILE A 44 39.74 22.49 -11.93
N ILE A 45 40.41 23.60 -12.24
CA ILE A 45 39.84 24.94 -12.02
C ILE A 45 38.58 25.13 -12.87
N LEU A 46 38.64 24.81 -14.15
CA LEU A 46 37.55 24.92 -15.12
C LEU A 46 36.40 23.95 -14.81
N PHE A 47 36.68 22.81 -14.20
CA PHE A 47 35.67 21.90 -13.68
C PHE A 47 35.01 22.45 -12.40
N SER A 48 35.79 22.94 -11.44
CA SER A 48 35.30 23.27 -10.10
C SER A 48 34.70 24.66 -9.95
N TYR A 49 35.04 25.64 -10.81
CA TYR A 49 34.55 27.01 -10.64
C TYR A 49 33.02 27.11 -10.67
N ILE A 50 32.37 26.21 -11.42
CA ILE A 50 30.92 26.18 -11.60
C ILE A 50 30.22 26.01 -10.25
N ASP A 51 30.69 25.06 -9.44
CA ASP A 51 30.16 24.82 -8.09
C ASP A 51 30.65 25.85 -7.07
N ILE A 52 31.91 26.27 -7.17
CA ILE A 52 32.50 27.25 -6.25
C ILE A 52 31.74 28.58 -6.31
N ILE A 53 31.36 29.02 -7.52
CA ILE A 53 30.61 30.26 -7.72
C ILE A 53 29.11 30.01 -7.60
N GLY A 54 28.61 28.91 -8.16
CA GLY A 54 27.19 28.65 -8.30
C GLY A 54 26.55 28.00 -7.08
N TYR A 55 27.00 26.79 -6.72
CA TYR A 55 26.31 25.94 -5.76
C TYR A 55 26.70 26.19 -4.30
N PHE A 56 28.00 26.18 -3.98
CA PHE A 56 28.48 26.22 -2.60
C PHE A 56 28.02 27.45 -1.80
N PRO A 57 28.04 28.68 -2.34
CA PRO A 57 27.58 29.85 -1.59
C PRO A 57 26.13 29.72 -1.14
N GLY A 58 25.25 29.22 -2.03
CA GLY A 58 23.83 29.01 -1.74
C GLY A 58 23.61 27.86 -0.76
N ALA A 59 24.34 26.75 -0.89
CA ALA A 59 24.25 25.61 0.02
C ALA A 59 24.68 25.96 1.45
N ILE A 60 25.76 26.76 1.58
CA ILE A 60 26.22 27.27 2.88
C ILE A 60 25.16 28.20 3.50
N ALA A 61 24.61 29.13 2.70
CA ALA A 61 23.54 30.02 3.14
C ALA A 61 22.30 29.23 3.59
N TYR A 62 21.89 28.21 2.82
CA TYR A 62 20.77 27.34 3.13
C TYR A 62 20.90 26.68 4.51
N ARG A 63 22.07 26.11 4.80
CA ARG A 63 22.36 25.44 6.08
C ARG A 63 22.38 26.44 7.24
N ARG A 64 23.00 27.61 7.07
CA ARG A 64 23.09 28.64 8.11
C ARG A 64 21.73 29.29 8.42
N CYS A 65 20.90 29.49 7.40
CA CYS A 65 19.64 30.20 7.50
C CYS A 65 18.40 29.28 7.59
N LYS A 66 18.59 28.01 8.01
CA LYS A 66 17.52 27.02 8.20
C LYS A 66 16.58 26.90 6.99
N GLY A 67 17.14 26.94 5.79
CA GLY A 67 16.43 26.75 4.53
C GLY A 67 15.99 28.02 3.81
N LYS A 68 16.20 29.21 4.39
CA LYS A 68 15.94 30.50 3.72
C LYS A 68 17.18 30.96 2.95
N VAL A 69 17.05 31.17 1.64
CA VAL A 69 18.15 31.57 0.76
C VAL A 69 17.69 32.76 -0.09
N ALA A 70 18.53 33.78 -0.21
CA ALA A 70 18.23 34.95 -1.03
C ALA A 70 18.25 34.62 -2.53
N ASP A 71 17.42 35.30 -3.32
CA ASP A 71 17.29 35.11 -4.77
C ASP A 71 18.61 35.17 -5.53
N PHE A 72 19.56 35.97 -5.05
CA PHE A 72 20.88 36.11 -5.66
C PHE A 72 21.62 34.77 -5.78
N TYR A 73 21.49 33.85 -4.82
CA TYR A 73 22.14 32.54 -4.91
C TYR A 73 21.54 31.66 -6.02
N TYR A 74 20.27 31.83 -6.35
CA TYR A 74 19.66 31.15 -7.51
C TYR A 74 20.21 31.71 -8.82
N VAL A 75 20.47 33.02 -8.88
CA VAL A 75 21.11 33.68 -10.03
C VAL A 75 22.55 33.18 -10.20
N LEU A 76 23.33 33.10 -9.11
CA LEU A 76 24.68 32.55 -9.14
C LEU A 76 24.68 31.10 -9.65
N TYR A 77 23.85 30.24 -9.07
CA TYR A 77 23.74 28.84 -9.49
C TYR A 77 23.35 28.72 -10.96
N ASN A 78 22.24 29.35 -11.36
CA ASN A 78 21.74 29.25 -12.73
C ASN A 78 22.70 29.87 -13.73
N GLY A 79 23.36 30.97 -13.36
CA GLY A 79 24.39 31.61 -14.16
C GLY A 79 25.57 30.67 -14.38
N ALA A 80 26.17 30.13 -13.32
CA ALA A 80 27.33 29.23 -13.44
C ALA A 80 27.01 27.91 -14.18
N HIS A 81 25.78 27.38 -14.05
CA HIS A 81 25.34 26.13 -14.66
C HIS A 81 24.67 26.32 -16.04
N ASN A 82 24.88 27.46 -16.69
CA ASN A 82 24.30 27.77 -18.01
C ASN A 82 25.34 27.59 -19.11
N PHE A 83 24.97 26.87 -20.18
CA PHE A 83 25.86 26.65 -21.33
C PHE A 83 26.32 27.95 -22.01
N LEU A 84 25.51 29.02 -22.01
CA LEU A 84 25.89 30.32 -22.56
C LEU A 84 27.01 30.97 -21.75
N THR A 85 26.91 31.00 -20.43
CA THR A 85 27.96 31.59 -19.59
C THR A 85 29.22 30.74 -19.61
N ALA A 86 29.07 29.41 -19.65
CA ALA A 86 30.16 28.47 -19.83
C ALA A 86 30.89 28.67 -21.17
N ALA A 87 30.16 28.89 -22.26
CA ALA A 87 30.73 29.22 -23.56
C ALA A 87 31.46 30.57 -23.54
N LEU A 88 30.95 31.57 -22.82
CA LEU A 88 31.64 32.85 -22.63
C LEU A 88 32.93 32.68 -21.82
N VAL A 89 32.92 31.88 -20.73
CA VAL A 89 34.13 31.56 -19.96
C VAL A 89 35.16 30.85 -20.84
N ALA A 90 34.73 29.87 -21.64
CA ALA A 90 35.60 29.19 -22.59
C ALA A 90 36.17 30.15 -23.65
N ALA A 91 35.36 31.04 -24.21
CA ALA A 91 35.81 32.03 -25.19
C ALA A 91 36.82 33.02 -24.60
N LEU A 92 36.57 33.51 -23.38
CA LEU A 92 37.51 34.36 -22.65
C LEU A 92 38.81 33.62 -22.34
N TRP A 93 38.73 32.35 -21.96
CA TRP A 93 39.91 31.51 -21.74
C TRP A 93 40.73 31.36 -23.03
N CYS A 94 40.08 31.05 -24.16
CA CYS A 94 40.75 30.98 -25.46
C CYS A 94 41.42 32.31 -25.86
N TYR A 95 40.82 33.44 -25.49
CA TYR A 95 41.35 34.77 -25.82
C TYR A 95 42.53 35.19 -24.93
N PHE A 96 42.44 34.94 -23.62
CA PHE A 96 43.43 35.43 -22.64
C PHE A 96 44.50 34.40 -22.26
N VAL A 97 44.25 33.11 -22.47
CA VAL A 97 45.14 32.02 -22.10
C VAL A 97 45.62 31.32 -23.37
N GLU A 98 44.90 30.32 -23.85
CA GLU A 98 45.13 29.61 -25.11
C GLU A 98 43.97 28.63 -25.36
N VAL A 99 43.91 28.06 -26.55
CA VAL A 99 43.02 26.94 -26.85
C VAL A 99 43.68 25.66 -26.34
N GLU A 100 43.08 25.00 -25.34
CA GLU A 100 43.62 23.79 -24.73
C GLU A 100 42.53 22.77 -24.35
N TRP A 101 42.93 21.50 -24.20
CA TRP A 101 42.03 20.41 -23.83
C TRP A 101 41.47 20.51 -22.40
N ALA A 102 42.07 21.33 -21.53
CA ALA A 102 41.55 21.60 -20.19
C ALA A 102 40.14 22.22 -20.19
N LEU A 103 39.73 22.87 -21.28
CA LEU A 103 38.36 23.37 -21.48
C LEU A 103 37.29 22.28 -21.39
N MET A 104 37.67 21.01 -21.60
CA MET A 104 36.77 19.87 -21.40
C MET A 104 36.28 19.75 -19.95
N GLY A 105 36.99 20.30 -18.96
CA GLY A 105 36.56 20.34 -17.57
C GLY A 105 35.19 21.00 -17.39
N ILE A 106 34.91 22.06 -18.17
CA ILE A 106 33.61 22.75 -18.17
C ILE A 106 32.50 21.81 -18.64
N LEU A 107 32.73 21.12 -19.77
CA LEU A 107 31.75 20.22 -20.37
C LEU A 107 31.51 18.99 -19.51
N ILE A 108 32.57 18.37 -18.99
CA ILE A 108 32.49 17.22 -18.08
C ILE A 108 31.65 17.58 -16.86
N HIS A 109 31.85 18.77 -16.28
CA HIS A 109 31.05 19.22 -15.14
C HIS A 109 29.56 19.37 -15.50
N LEU A 110 29.24 20.17 -16.52
CA LEU A 110 27.84 20.46 -16.87
C LEU A 110 27.09 19.21 -17.33
N PHE A 111 27.71 18.35 -18.13
CA PHE A 111 27.10 17.09 -18.55
C PHE A 111 26.99 16.10 -17.39
N GLY A 112 27.98 16.06 -16.49
CA GLY A 112 27.95 15.28 -15.26
C GLY A 112 26.79 15.67 -14.35
N ASP A 113 26.63 16.96 -14.11
CA ASP A 113 25.56 17.52 -13.28
C ASP A 113 24.16 17.13 -13.81
N ARG A 114 23.96 17.24 -15.12
CA ARG A 114 22.69 16.93 -15.80
C ARG A 114 22.41 15.44 -15.91
N SER A 115 23.43 14.61 -16.10
CA SER A 115 23.26 13.17 -16.32
C SER A 115 23.26 12.37 -15.02
N LEU A 116 24.27 12.54 -14.17
CA LEU A 116 24.48 11.72 -12.98
C LEU A 116 23.60 12.18 -11.82
N PHE A 117 23.48 13.49 -11.62
CA PHE A 117 22.70 14.06 -10.53
C PHE A 117 21.30 14.49 -10.97
N GLY A 118 21.10 14.74 -12.27
CA GLY A 118 19.81 15.19 -12.81
C GLY A 118 19.49 16.64 -12.44
N ASN A 119 20.50 17.41 -12.05
CA ASN A 119 20.34 18.78 -11.60
C ASN A 119 20.05 19.67 -12.81
N GLY A 120 19.00 20.47 -12.71
CA GLY A 120 18.63 21.48 -13.71
C GLY A 120 18.79 22.89 -13.16
N PHE A 121 18.26 23.87 -13.90
CA PHE A 121 18.15 25.24 -13.36
C PHE A 121 17.21 25.25 -12.15
N LYS A 122 17.65 25.93 -11.08
CA LYS A 122 16.87 26.09 -9.85
C LYS A 122 15.83 27.19 -10.03
N SER A 123 14.58 26.86 -9.74
CA SER A 123 13.49 27.84 -9.67
C SER A 123 13.49 28.53 -8.31
N ARG A 124 13.29 29.84 -8.29
CA ARG A 124 13.15 30.65 -7.06
C ARG A 124 11.91 30.26 -6.25
N ALA A 125 10.91 29.66 -6.89
CA ALA A 125 9.71 29.16 -6.23
C ALA A 125 9.96 27.86 -5.43
N MET A 126 11.16 27.27 -5.55
CA MET A 126 11.52 26.00 -4.93
C MET A 126 12.64 26.20 -3.91
N SER A 127 12.74 25.29 -2.94
CA SER A 127 13.85 25.24 -1.99
C SER A 127 15.19 25.12 -2.74
N PHE A 128 16.23 25.85 -2.28
CA PHE A 128 17.54 25.81 -2.91
C PHE A 128 18.13 24.39 -2.88
N GLU A 129 18.03 23.71 -1.73
CA GLU A 129 18.28 22.27 -1.63
C GLU A 129 17.00 21.49 -1.97
N PRO A 130 17.07 20.43 -2.80
CA PRO A 130 15.90 19.67 -3.22
C PRO A 130 15.10 19.12 -2.04
N ARG A 131 13.84 19.53 -1.93
CA ARG A 131 12.85 18.97 -1.00
C ARG A 131 11.53 18.85 -1.72
N ILE A 132 10.80 17.77 -1.45
CA ILE A 132 9.46 17.59 -2.02
C ILE A 132 8.60 18.78 -1.60
N HIS A 133 8.07 19.50 -2.58
CA HIS A 133 7.23 20.66 -2.38
C HIS A 133 5.77 20.20 -2.21
N PRO A 134 4.99 20.75 -1.26
CA PRO A 134 3.61 20.32 -1.02
C PRO A 134 2.70 20.40 -2.26
N LEU A 135 2.91 21.38 -3.15
CA LEU A 135 2.18 21.46 -4.43
C LEU A 135 2.52 20.31 -5.37
N TYR A 136 3.78 19.83 -5.36
CA TYR A 136 4.19 18.69 -6.17
C TYR A 136 3.59 17.38 -5.63
N GLU A 137 3.49 17.21 -4.30
CA GLU A 137 2.77 16.06 -3.72
C GLU A 137 1.30 16.03 -4.16
N LYS A 138 0.64 17.20 -4.14
CA LYS A 138 -0.74 17.32 -4.65
C LYS A 138 -0.83 17.01 -6.14
N PHE A 139 0.10 17.52 -6.94
CA PHE A 139 0.17 17.24 -8.37
C PHE A 139 0.35 15.73 -8.64
N GLU A 140 1.31 15.08 -7.99
CA GLU A 140 1.54 13.63 -8.11
C GLU A 140 0.31 12.83 -7.70
N ALA A 141 -0.38 13.22 -6.62
CA ALA A 141 -1.63 12.58 -6.19
C ALA A 141 -2.75 12.73 -7.23
N LEU A 142 -2.90 13.91 -7.84
CA LEU A 142 -3.87 14.16 -8.91
C LEU A 142 -3.53 13.34 -10.16
N MET A 143 -2.28 13.36 -10.61
CA MET A 143 -1.85 12.58 -11.78
C MET A 143 -1.97 11.08 -11.54
N ALA A 144 -1.70 10.61 -10.32
CA ALA A 144 -1.92 9.22 -9.95
C ALA A 144 -3.40 8.84 -10.02
N ARG A 145 -4.30 9.74 -9.59
CA ARG A 145 -5.76 9.54 -9.68
C ARG A 145 -6.23 9.50 -11.13
N GLU A 146 -5.81 10.45 -11.96
CA GLU A 146 -6.17 10.51 -13.39
C GLU A 146 -5.69 9.28 -14.18
N ARG A 147 -4.61 8.64 -13.73
CA ARG A 147 -4.14 7.39 -14.33
C ARG A 147 -5.01 6.19 -13.97
N LYS A 148 -5.82 6.23 -12.93
CA LYS A 148 -6.61 5.06 -12.52
C LYS A 148 -7.76 4.82 -13.49
N LEU A 149 -8.01 3.56 -13.81
CA LEU A 149 -9.21 3.17 -14.52
C LEU A 149 -10.42 3.33 -13.61
N ASN A 150 -11.47 3.96 -14.14
CA ASN A 150 -12.73 4.12 -13.43
C ASN A 150 -13.50 2.81 -13.44
N GLY A 151 -14.06 2.43 -12.29
CA GLY A 151 -15.05 1.36 -12.22
C GLY A 151 -16.40 1.76 -12.83
N THR A 152 -17.21 0.78 -13.16
CA THR A 152 -18.63 0.97 -13.42
C THR A 152 -19.34 1.45 -12.15
N VAL A 153 -20.16 2.49 -12.30
CA VAL A 153 -21.00 2.98 -11.21
C VAL A 153 -22.14 2.01 -10.99
N VAL A 154 -22.20 1.40 -9.81
CA VAL A 154 -23.25 0.47 -9.41
C VAL A 154 -23.79 0.92 -8.07
N ASP A 155 -25.12 0.97 -7.95
CA ASP A 155 -25.79 1.22 -6.68
C ASP A 155 -25.31 0.25 -5.59
N ILE A 156 -25.05 0.78 -4.39
CA ILE A 156 -24.48 0.01 -3.29
C ILE A 156 -25.44 -1.07 -2.78
N GLY A 157 -26.74 -0.80 -2.79
CA GLY A 157 -27.77 -1.78 -2.46
C GLY A 157 -27.76 -2.94 -3.46
N ARG A 158 -27.63 -2.66 -4.76
CA ARG A 158 -27.48 -3.68 -5.80
C ARG A 158 -26.20 -4.52 -5.62
N LYS A 159 -25.06 -3.89 -5.31
CA LYS A 159 -23.82 -4.61 -5.00
C LYS A 159 -24.00 -5.54 -3.80
N PHE A 160 -24.66 -5.05 -2.74
CA PHE A 160 -24.94 -5.84 -1.54
C PHE A 160 -25.84 -7.05 -1.85
N LEU A 161 -26.92 -6.87 -2.63
CA LEU A 161 -27.80 -7.97 -3.05
C LEU A 161 -27.05 -9.03 -3.87
N TRP A 162 -26.13 -8.62 -4.75
CA TRP A 162 -25.26 -9.56 -5.47
C TRP A 162 -24.27 -10.26 -4.55
N ALA A 163 -23.69 -9.56 -3.57
CA ALA A 163 -22.82 -10.17 -2.57
C ALA A 163 -23.56 -11.23 -1.73
N GLU A 164 -24.77 -10.92 -1.31
CA GLU A 164 -25.63 -11.85 -0.56
C GLU A 164 -26.02 -13.07 -1.39
N ARG A 165 -26.40 -12.86 -2.66
CA ARG A 165 -26.90 -13.93 -3.52
C ARG A 165 -25.80 -14.81 -4.12
N PHE A 166 -24.66 -14.23 -4.48
CA PHE A 166 -23.62 -14.91 -5.26
C PHE A 166 -22.25 -14.97 -4.58
N GLY A 167 -22.06 -14.23 -3.50
CA GLY A 167 -20.79 -14.15 -2.78
C GLY A 167 -20.45 -15.45 -2.07
N ASN A 168 -19.17 -15.80 -2.10
CA ASN A 168 -18.64 -16.94 -1.35
C ASN A 168 -17.31 -16.61 -0.67
N HIS A 169 -17.30 -15.54 0.14
CA HIS A 169 -16.10 -15.09 0.83
C HIS A 169 -16.44 -14.32 2.13
N PRO A 170 -15.84 -14.66 3.29
CA PRO A 170 -16.10 -13.95 4.55
C PRO A 170 -15.76 -12.46 4.52
N SER A 171 -14.67 -12.08 3.86
CA SER A 171 -14.24 -10.69 3.69
C SER A 171 -14.93 -9.92 2.56
N LEU A 172 -15.94 -10.48 1.88
CA LEU A 172 -16.55 -9.83 0.72
C LEU A 172 -17.22 -8.49 1.06
N PHE A 173 -17.70 -8.28 2.29
CA PHE A 173 -18.26 -6.99 2.68
C PHE A 173 -17.25 -5.84 2.55
N LEU A 174 -15.95 -6.10 2.68
CA LEU A 174 -14.91 -5.10 2.52
C LEU A 174 -14.86 -4.53 1.09
N THR A 175 -15.27 -5.32 0.09
CA THR A 175 -15.31 -4.88 -1.33
C THR A 175 -16.45 -3.92 -1.63
N LEU A 176 -17.34 -3.70 -0.67
CA LEU A 176 -18.44 -2.73 -0.75
C LEU A 176 -17.98 -1.33 -0.33
N SER A 177 -16.75 -1.17 0.18
CA SER A 177 -16.15 0.13 0.46
C SER A 177 -16.15 1.06 -0.77
N SER A 178 -16.32 2.37 -0.56
CA SER A 178 -16.28 3.40 -1.59
C SER A 178 -14.96 3.46 -2.35
N ASP A 179 -13.87 3.00 -1.75
CA ASP A 179 -12.52 3.03 -2.33
C ASP A 179 -12.24 1.86 -3.27
N ILE A 180 -13.17 0.89 -3.34
CA ILE A 180 -13.08 -0.30 -4.18
C ILE A 180 -13.94 -0.10 -5.43
N SER A 181 -13.26 0.01 -6.57
CA SER A 181 -13.90 0.10 -7.88
C SER A 181 -14.61 -1.20 -8.22
N THR A 182 -15.62 -1.08 -9.08
CA THR A 182 -16.49 -2.21 -9.46
C THR A 182 -16.45 -2.34 -10.97
N PHE A 183 -16.33 -3.56 -11.49
CA PHE A 183 -16.46 -3.83 -12.92
C PHE A 183 -17.69 -4.71 -13.15
N THR A 184 -18.48 -4.38 -14.17
CA THR A 184 -19.65 -5.15 -14.59
C THR A 184 -19.68 -5.29 -16.10
N VAL A 185 -20.39 -6.30 -16.60
CA VAL A 185 -20.67 -6.48 -18.02
C VAL A 185 -22.18 -6.40 -18.19
N GLU A 186 -22.63 -5.64 -19.19
CA GLU A 186 -24.05 -5.53 -19.51
C GLU A 186 -24.66 -6.92 -19.80
N GLY A 187 -25.84 -7.18 -19.25
CA GLY A 187 -26.52 -8.48 -19.37
C GLY A 187 -26.03 -9.56 -18.38
N LEU A 188 -24.91 -9.36 -17.67
CA LEU A 188 -24.44 -10.29 -16.64
C LEU A 188 -24.80 -9.80 -15.24
N ALA A 189 -25.51 -10.64 -14.47
CA ALA A 189 -25.80 -10.34 -13.08
C ALA A 189 -24.59 -10.62 -12.19
N GLY A 190 -23.94 -9.58 -11.69
CA GLY A 190 -22.77 -9.71 -10.82
C GLY A 190 -21.76 -8.60 -11.06
N TYR A 191 -20.66 -8.66 -10.31
CA TYR A 191 -19.58 -7.69 -10.41
C TYR A 191 -18.23 -8.29 -10.01
N LEU A 192 -17.18 -7.57 -10.36
CA LEU A 192 -15.80 -7.88 -9.98
C LEU A 192 -15.22 -6.65 -9.27
N PRO A 193 -14.92 -6.73 -7.97
CA PRO A 193 -14.37 -5.62 -7.22
C PRO A 193 -12.87 -5.57 -7.40
N PHE A 194 -12.35 -4.37 -7.67
CA PHE A 194 -10.94 -4.17 -7.91
C PHE A 194 -10.45 -2.80 -7.45
N GLN A 195 -9.13 -2.65 -7.36
CA GLN A 195 -8.49 -1.36 -7.19
C GLN A 195 -7.35 -1.21 -8.21
N ASP A 196 -7.20 -0.01 -8.79
CA ASP A 196 -6.11 0.32 -9.71
C ASP A 196 -5.03 1.14 -9.00
N ASP A 197 -3.76 0.73 -9.13
CA ASP A 197 -2.58 1.50 -8.70
C ASP A 197 -1.94 2.32 -9.84
N GLY A 198 -2.55 2.33 -11.01
CA GLY A 198 -2.11 2.96 -12.25
C GLY A 198 -1.23 2.07 -13.13
N LYS A 199 -0.86 0.87 -12.66
CA LYS A 199 -0.07 -0.11 -13.43
C LYS A 199 -0.61 -1.53 -13.30
N CYS A 200 -1.28 -1.84 -12.19
CA CYS A 200 -1.86 -3.13 -11.91
C CYS A 200 -3.28 -2.98 -11.35
N LEU A 201 -4.19 -3.82 -11.84
CA LEU A 201 -5.52 -4.02 -11.28
C LEU A 201 -5.48 -5.15 -10.26
N PHE A 202 -5.93 -4.86 -9.04
CA PHE A 202 -5.99 -5.79 -7.91
C PHE A 202 -7.44 -6.20 -7.68
N ILE A 203 -7.82 -7.39 -8.13
CA ILE A 203 -9.11 -8.01 -7.81
C ILE A 203 -9.10 -8.42 -6.33
N LEU A 204 -10.21 -8.20 -5.63
CA LEU A 204 -10.39 -8.61 -4.24
C LEU A 204 -11.50 -9.67 -4.13
N THR A 205 -11.26 -10.81 -3.50
CA THR A 205 -12.26 -11.90 -3.29
C THR A 205 -12.80 -12.59 -4.55
N GLY A 206 -12.21 -12.36 -5.73
CA GLY A 206 -12.59 -13.02 -6.98
C GLY A 206 -13.82 -12.40 -7.68
N VAL A 207 -14.64 -13.24 -8.32
CA VAL A 207 -15.78 -12.83 -9.13
C VAL A 207 -17.09 -13.06 -8.38
N ILE A 208 -17.93 -12.02 -8.25
CA ILE A 208 -19.21 -12.09 -7.57
C ILE A 208 -20.32 -12.19 -8.60
N SER A 209 -20.64 -13.42 -8.99
CA SER A 209 -21.69 -13.72 -9.95
C SER A 209 -22.12 -15.20 -9.84
N ALA A 210 -23.24 -15.54 -10.46
CA ALA A 210 -23.66 -16.92 -10.67
C ALA A 210 -22.57 -17.71 -11.41
N ALA A 211 -22.43 -19.01 -11.10
CA ALA A 211 -21.33 -19.85 -11.60
C ALA A 211 -21.15 -19.75 -13.13
N ASP A 212 -22.24 -19.81 -13.88
CA ASP A 212 -22.25 -19.77 -15.36
C ASP A 212 -21.77 -18.43 -15.94
N ASN A 213 -21.84 -17.35 -15.16
CA ASN A 213 -21.45 -16.00 -15.57
C ASN A 213 -20.02 -15.63 -15.16
N ARG A 214 -19.42 -16.34 -14.20
CA ARG A 214 -18.10 -15.99 -13.62
C ARG A 214 -17.01 -15.95 -14.68
N GLU A 215 -16.98 -16.95 -15.57
CA GLU A 215 -15.98 -17.04 -16.63
C GLU A 215 -16.09 -15.88 -17.62
N SER A 216 -17.30 -15.58 -18.08
CA SER A 216 -17.56 -14.47 -19.00
C SER A 216 -17.17 -13.11 -18.41
N LEU A 217 -17.54 -12.87 -17.15
CA LEU A 217 -17.20 -11.63 -16.45
C LEU A 217 -15.69 -11.48 -16.23
N LEU A 218 -15.00 -12.57 -15.85
CA LEU A 218 -13.54 -12.57 -15.68
C LEU A 218 -12.81 -12.38 -17.01
N LYS A 219 -13.23 -13.04 -18.09
CA LYS A 219 -12.67 -12.83 -19.44
C LYS A 219 -12.81 -11.38 -19.89
N ALA A 220 -13.98 -10.77 -19.70
CA ALA A 220 -14.18 -9.36 -20.03
C ALA A 220 -13.25 -8.44 -19.24
N PHE A 221 -13.02 -8.72 -17.95
CA PHE A 221 -12.10 -7.94 -17.14
C PHE A 221 -10.63 -8.14 -17.51
N ILE A 222 -10.24 -9.37 -17.88
CA ILE A 222 -8.90 -9.65 -18.44
C ILE A 222 -8.69 -8.83 -19.70
N SER A 223 -9.64 -8.86 -20.65
CA SER A 223 -9.55 -8.06 -21.87
C SER A 223 -9.44 -6.57 -21.57
N HIS A 224 -10.23 -6.06 -20.61
CA HIS A 224 -10.16 -4.68 -20.16
C HIS A 224 -8.77 -4.31 -19.61
N ALA A 225 -8.16 -5.18 -18.79
CA ALA A 225 -6.81 -4.96 -18.28
C ALA A 225 -5.76 -4.93 -19.40
N VAL A 226 -5.84 -5.87 -20.36
CA VAL A 226 -4.92 -5.96 -21.49
C VAL A 226 -5.02 -4.73 -22.40
N GLU A 227 -6.24 -4.30 -22.74
CA GLU A 227 -6.49 -3.11 -23.56
C GLU A 227 -5.86 -1.85 -22.98
N HIS A 228 -5.87 -1.72 -21.65
CA HIS A 228 -5.32 -0.56 -20.94
C HIS A 228 -3.86 -0.76 -20.49
N GLY A 229 -3.20 -1.84 -20.94
CA GLY A 229 -1.80 -2.13 -20.60
C GLY A 229 -1.55 -2.31 -19.11
N ARG A 230 -2.51 -2.88 -18.38
CA ARG A 230 -2.43 -3.13 -16.94
C ARG A 230 -1.97 -4.56 -16.64
N GLU A 231 -1.11 -4.70 -15.63
CA GLU A 231 -0.91 -5.98 -14.95
C GLU A 231 -2.20 -6.34 -14.18
N LEU A 232 -2.45 -7.63 -13.94
CA LEU A 232 -3.67 -8.08 -13.30
C LEU A 232 -3.37 -9.15 -12.25
N CYS A 233 -3.93 -8.99 -11.05
CA CYS A 233 -3.85 -10.02 -10.02
C CYS A 233 -5.13 -10.08 -9.18
N CYS A 234 -5.33 -11.19 -8.48
CA CYS A 234 -6.41 -11.39 -7.52
C CYS A 234 -5.84 -11.75 -6.17
N VAL A 235 -6.41 -11.14 -5.13
CA VAL A 235 -6.02 -11.31 -3.74
C VAL A 235 -7.21 -11.84 -2.96
N GLN A 236 -6.96 -12.69 -1.97
CA GLN A 236 -8.01 -13.38 -1.21
C GLN A 236 -8.93 -14.23 -2.10
N LEU A 237 -8.35 -14.89 -3.11
CA LEU A 237 -9.11 -15.81 -3.94
C LEU A 237 -9.40 -17.07 -3.13
N ARG A 238 -10.63 -17.59 -3.19
CA ARG A 238 -10.97 -18.88 -2.56
C ARG A 238 -10.73 -20.06 -3.51
N GLN A 239 -10.60 -21.24 -2.92
CA GLN A 239 -10.37 -22.50 -3.64
C GLN A 239 -11.46 -22.82 -4.68
N ASP A 240 -12.72 -22.42 -4.48
CA ASP A 240 -13.82 -22.68 -5.43
C ASP A 240 -13.67 -21.91 -6.75
N GLN A 241 -12.88 -20.82 -6.76
CA GLN A 241 -12.62 -20.03 -7.96
C GLN A 241 -11.19 -20.16 -8.49
N ALA A 242 -10.23 -20.61 -7.67
CA ALA A 242 -8.84 -20.78 -8.07
C ALA A 242 -8.64 -21.62 -9.36
N PRO A 243 -9.35 -22.75 -9.59
CA PRO A 243 -9.25 -23.47 -10.86
C PRO A 243 -9.71 -22.66 -12.08
N LEU A 244 -10.72 -21.79 -11.93
CA LEU A 244 -11.16 -20.91 -13.03
C LEU A 244 -10.06 -19.91 -13.38
N PHE A 245 -9.42 -19.31 -12.37
CA PHE A 245 -8.32 -18.37 -12.59
C PHE A 245 -7.12 -19.06 -13.26
N GLU A 246 -6.71 -20.24 -12.80
CA GLU A 246 -5.63 -21.01 -13.44
C GLU A 246 -5.93 -21.31 -14.91
N ARG A 247 -7.14 -21.82 -15.22
CA ARG A 247 -7.55 -22.09 -16.61
C ARG A 247 -7.52 -20.86 -17.50
N LEU A 248 -7.78 -19.68 -16.95
CA LEU A 248 -7.74 -18.41 -17.68
C LEU A 248 -6.35 -17.75 -17.68
N GLY A 249 -5.29 -18.49 -17.34
CA GLY A 249 -3.90 -18.05 -17.51
C GLY A 249 -3.30 -17.32 -16.30
N PHE A 250 -3.89 -17.46 -15.12
CA PHE A 250 -3.28 -16.98 -13.88
C PHE A 250 -2.31 -18.03 -13.30
N GLN A 251 -1.18 -17.58 -12.77
CA GLN A 251 -0.42 -18.35 -11.79
C GLN A 251 -1.10 -18.22 -10.42
N VAL A 252 -1.47 -19.34 -9.82
CA VAL A 252 -2.14 -19.38 -8.51
C VAL A 252 -1.19 -19.91 -7.45
N ASN A 253 -1.05 -19.17 -6.35
CA ASN A 253 -0.30 -19.59 -5.17
C ASN A 253 -1.17 -19.44 -3.93
N GLN A 254 -1.11 -20.39 -3.00
CA GLN A 254 -1.64 -20.15 -1.66
C GLN A 254 -0.88 -18.98 -1.01
N MET A 255 -1.61 -18.03 -0.43
CA MET A 255 -1.05 -16.84 0.20
C MET A 255 -1.23 -16.85 1.72
N GLY A 256 -2.22 -17.57 2.25
CA GLY A 256 -2.44 -17.69 3.69
C GLY A 256 -3.74 -18.43 3.98
N CYS A 257 -4.26 -18.22 5.20
CA CYS A 257 -5.48 -18.88 5.64
C CYS A 257 -6.46 -17.94 6.36
N SER A 258 -7.75 -18.23 6.20
CA SER A 258 -8.85 -17.70 7.01
C SER A 258 -9.29 -18.71 8.07
N TYR A 259 -9.89 -18.22 9.15
CA TYR A 259 -10.21 -19.01 10.35
C TYR A 259 -11.67 -18.79 10.74
N THR A 260 -12.45 -19.87 10.80
CA THR A 260 -13.89 -19.81 11.03
C THR A 260 -14.29 -20.57 12.27
N LEU A 261 -15.15 -19.95 13.08
CA LEU A 261 -15.74 -20.52 14.29
C LEU A 261 -17.19 -20.90 14.04
N ASP A 262 -17.57 -22.10 14.49
CA ASP A 262 -18.96 -22.55 14.60
C ASP A 262 -19.57 -21.99 15.88
N LEU A 263 -20.50 -21.06 15.78
CA LEU A 263 -21.13 -20.46 16.94
C LEU A 263 -22.07 -21.44 17.65
N GLU A 264 -22.73 -22.35 16.96
CA GLU A 264 -23.63 -23.33 17.59
C GLU A 264 -22.84 -24.26 18.51
N ARG A 265 -21.75 -24.84 18.00
CA ARG A 265 -20.91 -25.80 18.72
C ARG A 265 -19.88 -25.16 19.64
N PHE A 266 -19.55 -23.88 19.46
CA PHE A 266 -18.53 -23.22 20.26
C PHE A 266 -18.92 -23.17 21.75
N SER A 267 -18.00 -23.66 22.58
CA SER A 267 -18.07 -23.58 24.03
C SER A 267 -16.69 -23.27 24.60
N MET A 268 -16.65 -22.31 25.51
CA MET A 268 -15.44 -22.03 26.29
C MET A 268 -15.25 -22.98 27.48
N ALA A 269 -16.01 -24.07 27.58
CA ALA A 269 -15.82 -25.07 28.63
C ALA A 269 -14.51 -25.86 28.46
N GLY A 270 -14.08 -26.57 29.50
CA GLY A 270 -12.90 -27.45 29.46
C GLY A 270 -11.56 -26.77 29.77
N SER A 271 -10.50 -27.58 29.83
CA SER A 271 -9.14 -27.12 30.15
C SER A 271 -8.48 -26.25 29.07
N PRO A 272 -8.70 -26.42 27.74
CA PRO A 272 -8.00 -25.63 26.72
C PRO A 272 -8.28 -24.13 26.82
N PHE A 273 -9.49 -23.74 27.23
CA PHE A 273 -9.88 -22.34 27.39
C PHE A 273 -9.61 -21.76 28.78
N MET A 274 -9.03 -22.52 29.72
CA MET A 274 -8.84 -22.07 31.11
C MET A 274 -8.04 -20.76 31.19
N SER A 275 -6.94 -20.66 30.44
CA SER A 275 -6.12 -19.44 30.39
C SER A 275 -6.92 -18.23 29.85
N LEU A 276 -7.71 -18.46 28.80
CA LEU A 276 -8.57 -17.44 28.20
C LEU A 276 -9.65 -16.96 29.18
N ARG A 277 -10.38 -17.89 29.81
CA ARG A 277 -11.37 -17.58 30.85
C ARG A 277 -10.77 -16.81 32.02
N ASN A 278 -9.56 -17.17 32.45
CA ASN A 278 -8.87 -16.47 33.55
C ASN A 278 -8.50 -15.03 33.16
N LYS A 279 -8.09 -14.78 31.91
CA LYS A 279 -7.85 -13.41 31.42
C LYS A 279 -9.14 -12.60 31.39
N ILE A 280 -10.22 -13.17 30.84
CA ILE A 280 -11.54 -12.52 30.80
C ILE A 280 -12.02 -12.14 32.20
N LYS A 281 -11.95 -13.07 33.15
CA LYS A 281 -12.30 -12.80 34.56
C LYS A 281 -11.50 -11.68 35.20
N ARG A 282 -10.24 -11.47 34.79
CA ARG A 282 -9.43 -10.34 35.28
C ARG A 282 -9.95 -9.02 34.73
N ALA A 283 -10.32 -8.96 33.45
CA ALA A 283 -10.92 -7.77 32.86
C ALA A 283 -12.27 -7.43 33.53
N GLU A 284 -13.13 -8.43 33.75
CA GLU A 284 -14.40 -8.26 34.46
C GLU A 284 -14.18 -7.73 35.89
N LYS A 285 -13.26 -8.34 36.66
CA LYS A 285 -12.92 -7.89 38.01
C LYS A 285 -12.31 -6.49 38.06
N ALA A 286 -11.66 -6.06 36.98
CA ALA A 286 -11.14 -4.71 36.84
C ALA A 286 -12.23 -3.68 36.48
N GLY A 287 -13.49 -4.10 36.35
CA GLY A 287 -14.63 -3.22 36.08
C GLY A 287 -14.92 -2.99 34.59
N VAL A 288 -14.33 -3.78 33.69
CA VAL A 288 -14.61 -3.68 32.26
C VAL A 288 -16.00 -4.27 31.97
N ILE A 289 -16.85 -3.48 31.32
CA ILE A 289 -18.14 -3.91 30.79
C ILE A 289 -18.14 -3.82 29.26
N VAL A 290 -18.93 -4.63 28.58
CA VAL A 290 -19.07 -4.59 27.12
C VAL A 290 -20.46 -4.05 26.77
N LYS A 291 -20.51 -3.21 25.74
CA LYS A 291 -21.73 -2.62 25.20
C LYS A 291 -21.70 -2.66 23.68
N GLU A 292 -22.85 -2.82 23.06
CA GLU A 292 -23.01 -2.65 21.62
C GLU A 292 -23.51 -1.24 21.28
N LEU A 293 -22.81 -0.54 20.39
CA LEU A 293 -23.26 0.77 19.91
C LEU A 293 -24.50 0.61 19.00
N GLY A 294 -25.48 1.49 19.18
CA GLY A 294 -26.78 1.44 18.52
C GLY A 294 -27.79 0.53 19.22
N VAL A 295 -27.36 -0.28 20.19
CA VAL A 295 -28.22 -1.19 20.96
C VAL A 295 -28.19 -0.85 22.44
N ASP A 296 -27.03 -0.97 23.09
CA ASP A 296 -26.88 -0.70 24.53
C ASP A 296 -26.41 0.74 24.81
N LEU A 297 -25.75 1.39 23.84
CA LEU A 297 -25.29 2.78 23.87
C LEU A 297 -25.66 3.49 22.57
N PRO A 298 -25.82 4.83 22.56
CA PRO A 298 -26.00 5.56 21.31
C PRO A 298 -24.82 5.37 20.35
N ASN A 299 -25.10 5.32 19.05
CA ASN A 299 -24.08 5.35 18.00
C ASN A 299 -24.04 6.74 17.32
N GLY A 300 -23.79 7.78 18.13
CA GLY A 300 -23.82 9.17 17.69
C GLY A 300 -22.43 9.75 17.39
N PRO A 301 -22.37 11.04 17.01
CA PRO A 301 -21.11 11.74 16.75
C PRO A 301 -20.10 11.67 17.90
N ASP A 302 -20.56 11.62 19.14
CA ASP A 302 -19.69 11.52 20.32
C ASP A 302 -18.98 10.18 20.39
N GLN A 303 -19.70 9.07 20.22
CA GLN A 303 -19.09 7.74 20.20
C GLN A 303 -18.15 7.60 19.01
N GLN A 304 -18.54 8.10 17.84
CA GLN A 304 -17.67 8.12 16.66
C GLN A 304 -16.36 8.91 16.90
N ARG A 305 -16.43 10.07 17.58
CA ARG A 305 -15.23 10.80 18.01
C ARG A 305 -14.36 10.00 18.98
N MET A 306 -14.97 9.24 19.91
CA MET A 306 -14.22 8.37 20.82
C MET A 306 -13.52 7.23 20.08
N LEU A 307 -14.18 6.56 19.12
CA LEU A 307 -13.56 5.51 18.30
C LEU A 307 -12.39 6.03 17.45
N SER A 308 -12.54 7.23 16.88
CA SER A 308 -11.48 7.91 16.14
C SER A 308 -10.29 8.24 17.05
N SER A 309 -10.53 8.76 18.26
CA SER A 309 -9.47 9.03 19.24
C SER A 309 -8.70 7.76 19.63
N ILE A 310 -9.40 6.66 19.91
CA ILE A 310 -8.78 5.34 20.19
C ILE A 310 -7.95 4.88 18.99
N THR A 311 -8.43 5.11 17.78
CA THR A 311 -7.72 4.75 16.55
C THR A 311 -6.42 5.54 16.42
N GLU A 312 -6.45 6.85 16.63
CA GLU A 312 -5.27 7.71 16.59
C GLU A 312 -4.23 7.31 17.65
N GLU A 313 -4.65 7.06 18.88
CA GLU A 313 -3.75 6.65 19.96
C GLU A 313 -3.13 5.28 19.69
N TRP A 314 -3.95 4.31 19.25
CA TRP A 314 -3.49 3.00 18.84
C TRP A 314 -2.46 3.08 17.70
N LEU A 315 -2.66 4.00 16.75
CA LEU A 315 -1.74 4.22 15.64
C LEU A 315 -0.41 4.82 16.10
N LYS A 316 -0.47 5.82 17.00
CA LYS A 316 0.70 6.44 17.64
C LYS A 316 1.52 5.39 18.40
N ALA A 317 0.86 4.53 19.17
CA ALA A 317 1.52 3.43 19.91
C ALA A 317 2.22 2.41 19.00
N LYS A 318 1.76 2.27 17.74
CA LYS A 318 2.39 1.44 16.71
C LYS A 318 3.53 2.13 15.94
N GLY A 319 3.94 3.33 16.36
CA GLY A 319 5.01 4.10 15.72
C GLY A 319 4.55 4.91 14.51
N SER A 320 3.29 5.36 14.49
CA SER A 320 2.72 6.22 13.43
C SER A 320 2.81 5.62 12.02
N LYS A 321 2.74 4.30 11.90
CA LYS A 321 2.52 3.63 10.61
C LYS A 321 1.18 4.05 10.02
N LYS A 322 1.01 3.95 8.70
CA LYS A 322 -0.30 4.16 8.06
C LYS A 322 -1.28 3.06 8.47
N LEU A 323 -2.57 3.36 8.48
CA LEU A 323 -3.61 2.33 8.62
C LEU A 323 -3.52 1.38 7.42
N LEU A 324 -3.61 0.07 7.69
CA LEU A 324 -3.75 -0.90 6.61
C LEU A 324 -5.01 -0.58 5.80
N SER A 325 -4.93 -0.77 4.49
CA SER A 325 -6.01 -0.45 3.54
C SER A 325 -6.24 -1.63 2.58
N PHE A 326 -7.26 -1.50 1.73
CA PHE A 326 -7.67 -2.47 0.69
C PHE A 326 -8.25 -3.80 1.22
N MET A 327 -7.58 -4.49 2.16
CA MET A 327 -8.03 -5.76 2.74
C MET A 327 -8.51 -5.63 4.20
N VAL A 328 -8.83 -4.41 4.64
CA VAL A 328 -9.26 -4.09 6.00
C VAL A 328 -10.41 -3.09 5.90
N GLY A 329 -11.43 -3.23 6.74
CA GLY A 329 -12.58 -2.32 6.70
C GLY A 329 -12.30 -0.96 7.31
N ASP A 330 -13.31 -0.10 7.17
CA ASP A 330 -13.36 1.25 7.71
C ASP A 330 -14.77 1.49 8.27
N LEU A 331 -14.85 2.14 9.44
CA LEU A 331 -16.07 2.29 10.25
C LEU A 331 -17.19 3.08 9.53
N ALA A 332 -16.89 3.70 8.39
CA ALA A 332 -17.82 4.51 7.60
C ALA A 332 -17.82 4.16 6.10
N ALA A 333 -17.27 3.00 5.70
CA ALA A 333 -16.82 2.77 4.31
C ALA A 333 -17.92 2.72 3.23
N ASN A 334 -19.16 2.34 3.57
CA ASN A 334 -20.15 1.94 2.55
C ASN A 334 -21.58 2.42 2.76
N GLY A 335 -21.87 3.17 3.84
CA GLY A 335 -23.19 3.75 4.09
C GLY A 335 -24.35 2.76 4.31
N LEU A 336 -24.09 1.45 4.33
CA LEU A 336 -25.13 0.41 4.45
C LEU A 336 -25.64 0.23 5.90
N ASN A 337 -24.93 0.79 6.88
CA ASN A 337 -25.21 0.64 8.32
C ASN A 337 -25.43 -0.83 8.73
N LYS A 338 -24.56 -1.73 8.24
CA LYS A 338 -24.58 -3.17 8.54
C LYS A 338 -23.46 -3.61 9.48
N GLU A 339 -22.56 -2.70 9.85
CA GLU A 339 -21.50 -2.97 10.80
C GLU A 339 -22.03 -2.96 12.22
N ARG A 340 -21.54 -3.88 13.05
CA ARG A 340 -21.82 -3.92 14.48
C ARG A 340 -20.55 -3.60 15.25
N ILE A 341 -20.67 -2.72 16.23
CA ILE A 341 -19.51 -2.23 17.00
C ILE A 341 -19.74 -2.55 18.47
N PHE A 342 -18.91 -3.45 18.99
CA PHE A 342 -18.87 -3.76 20.42
C PHE A 342 -17.72 -3.00 21.08
N VAL A 343 -18.02 -2.28 22.15
CA VAL A 343 -17.08 -1.43 22.87
C VAL A 343 -16.84 -1.96 24.28
N ALA A 344 -15.58 -1.91 24.70
CA ALA A 344 -15.21 -2.08 26.10
C ALA A 344 -15.30 -0.73 26.82
N VAL A 345 -16.04 -0.69 27.91
CA VAL A 345 -16.22 0.49 28.76
C VAL A 345 -15.58 0.22 30.11
N LEU A 346 -14.78 1.18 30.59
CA LEU A 346 -14.13 1.16 31.89
C LEU A 346 -14.19 2.57 32.47
N ASN A 347 -14.68 2.71 33.71
CA ASN A 347 -14.88 4.01 34.38
C ASN A 347 -15.64 5.01 33.48
N ASP A 348 -16.77 4.56 32.92
CA ASP A 348 -17.65 5.32 32.01
C ASP A 348 -17.00 5.83 30.71
N LYS A 349 -15.83 5.29 30.34
CA LYS A 349 -15.13 5.63 29.10
C LYS A 349 -14.97 4.41 28.20
N ILE A 350 -15.15 4.60 26.90
CA ILE A 350 -14.80 3.58 25.90
C ILE A 350 -13.28 3.50 25.84
N VAL A 351 -12.73 2.30 26.06
CA VAL A 351 -11.28 2.04 26.09
C VAL A 351 -10.79 1.11 24.98
N GLY A 352 -11.72 0.53 24.22
CA GLY A 352 -11.42 -0.30 23.06
C GLY A 352 -12.68 -0.77 22.37
N PHE A 353 -12.55 -1.27 21.15
CA PHE A 353 -13.67 -1.74 20.36
C PHE A 353 -13.26 -2.86 19.40
N ILE A 354 -14.25 -3.67 19.04
CA ILE A 354 -14.19 -4.61 17.91
C ILE A 354 -15.38 -4.33 17.00
N SER A 355 -15.12 -4.28 15.70
CA SER A 355 -16.20 -4.24 14.72
C SER A 355 -16.38 -5.56 14.00
N TYR A 356 -17.64 -5.82 13.66
CA TYR A 356 -18.07 -7.01 12.93
C TYR A 356 -18.89 -6.61 11.72
N VAL A 357 -18.59 -7.22 10.58
CA VAL A 357 -19.28 -6.97 9.32
C VAL A 357 -19.89 -8.26 8.79
N PRO A 358 -20.92 -8.19 7.92
CA PRO A 358 -21.50 -9.39 7.31
C PRO A 358 -20.45 -10.24 6.58
N ALA A 359 -20.53 -11.56 6.77
CA ALA A 359 -19.78 -12.56 6.03
C ALA A 359 -20.72 -13.31 5.10
N PHE A 360 -20.27 -13.64 3.88
CA PHE A 360 -21.10 -14.24 2.84
C PHE A 360 -20.61 -15.63 2.43
N GLY A 361 -21.52 -16.44 1.90
CA GLY A 361 -21.21 -17.74 1.31
C GLY A 361 -21.37 -18.93 2.26
N GLU A 362 -20.49 -19.91 2.10
CA GLU A 362 -20.46 -21.13 2.91
C GLU A 362 -20.43 -20.85 4.42
N TYR A 363 -19.67 -19.84 4.84
CA TYR A 363 -19.53 -19.41 6.24
C TYR A 363 -20.28 -18.09 6.50
N ASN A 364 -21.55 -18.02 6.08
CA ASN A 364 -22.43 -16.87 6.28
C ASN A 364 -22.67 -16.58 7.77
N GLY A 365 -22.47 -15.33 8.18
CA GLY A 365 -22.59 -14.86 9.56
C GLY A 365 -21.84 -13.54 9.72
N TRP A 366 -20.94 -13.47 10.70
CA TRP A 366 -20.16 -12.26 10.96
C TRP A 366 -18.67 -12.46 10.70
N MET A 367 -17.99 -11.41 10.25
CA MET A 367 -16.54 -11.33 10.18
C MET A 367 -16.04 -10.31 11.18
N HIS A 368 -15.09 -10.72 12.02
CA HIS A 368 -14.32 -9.85 12.87
C HIS A 368 -13.36 -9.00 12.02
N ASP A 369 -13.60 -7.69 11.95
CA ASP A 369 -12.91 -6.77 11.06
C ASP A 369 -11.86 -5.95 11.82
N LEU A 370 -12.28 -4.90 12.54
CA LEU A 370 -11.37 -4.02 13.27
C LEU A 370 -11.25 -4.41 14.74
N THR A 371 -10.05 -4.28 15.30
CA THR A 371 -9.80 -4.36 16.74
C THR A 371 -8.82 -3.28 17.14
N ARG A 372 -9.27 -2.33 17.95
CA ARG A 372 -8.45 -1.22 18.44
C ARG A 372 -8.71 -0.99 19.92
N ARG A 373 -7.67 -0.59 20.64
CA ARG A 373 -7.71 -0.35 22.08
C ARG A 373 -6.68 0.69 22.49
N LEU A 374 -6.94 1.37 23.60
CA LEU A 374 -5.94 2.18 24.28
C LEU A 374 -4.78 1.30 24.78
N ALA A 375 -3.61 1.91 24.98
CA ALA A 375 -2.41 1.19 25.40
C ALA A 375 -2.62 0.51 26.76
N GLU A 376 -3.18 1.26 27.70
CA GLU A 376 -3.46 0.85 29.07
C GLU A 376 -4.89 0.36 29.23
N VAL A 377 -5.14 -0.90 28.91
CA VAL A 377 -6.39 -1.58 29.26
C VAL A 377 -6.12 -2.88 30.00
N PRO A 378 -7.02 -3.32 30.90
CA PRO A 378 -6.87 -4.59 31.60
C PRO A 378 -6.61 -5.78 30.66
N PRO A 379 -5.68 -6.69 30.97
CA PRO A 379 -5.49 -7.90 30.19
C PRO A 379 -6.78 -8.72 30.10
N GLY A 380 -7.18 -9.11 28.89
CA GLY A 380 -8.43 -9.82 28.64
C GLY A 380 -9.57 -8.94 28.14
N THR A 381 -9.40 -7.61 28.05
CA THR A 381 -10.46 -6.70 27.58
C THR A 381 -10.98 -7.05 26.19
N MET A 382 -10.11 -7.28 25.20
CA MET A 382 -10.57 -7.59 23.83
C MET A 382 -11.13 -9.01 23.71
N GLU A 383 -10.62 -9.93 24.52
CA GLU A 383 -11.19 -11.27 24.66
C GLU A 383 -12.60 -11.22 25.25
N LEU A 384 -12.84 -10.38 26.25
CA LEU A 384 -14.16 -10.15 26.84
C LEU A 384 -15.13 -9.57 25.80
N VAL A 385 -14.71 -8.57 25.00
CA VAL A 385 -15.52 -8.03 23.90
C VAL A 385 -15.96 -9.12 22.92
N ASN A 386 -15.02 -9.97 22.48
CA ASN A 386 -15.36 -11.08 21.58
C ASN A 386 -16.34 -12.07 22.21
N VAL A 387 -16.17 -12.40 23.50
CA VAL A 387 -17.08 -13.35 24.17
C VAL A 387 -18.49 -12.81 24.26
N GLU A 388 -18.66 -11.53 24.58
CA GLU A 388 -19.98 -10.91 24.63
C GLU A 388 -20.61 -10.80 23.22
N ALA A 389 -19.82 -10.49 22.19
CA ALA A 389 -20.29 -10.53 20.81
C ALA A 389 -20.72 -11.95 20.39
N ILE A 390 -19.90 -12.97 20.67
CA ILE A 390 -20.21 -14.38 20.41
C ILE A 390 -21.51 -14.80 21.12
N LYS A 391 -21.69 -14.43 22.39
CA LYS A 391 -22.93 -14.71 23.14
C LYS A 391 -24.14 -14.08 22.45
N ARG A 392 -24.04 -12.82 22.03
CA ARG A 392 -25.12 -12.10 21.35
C ARG A 392 -25.46 -12.74 20.00
N PHE A 393 -24.45 -13.02 19.17
CA PHE A 393 -24.64 -13.70 17.88
C PHE A 393 -25.28 -15.08 18.05
N LYS A 394 -24.87 -15.87 19.06
CA LYS A 394 -25.50 -17.15 19.38
C LYS A 394 -26.98 -17.00 19.76
N GLN A 395 -27.33 -15.97 20.54
CA GLN A 395 -28.73 -15.71 20.93
C GLN A 395 -29.60 -15.31 19.73
N GLU A 396 -29.01 -14.66 18.74
CA GLU A 396 -29.67 -14.24 17.50
C GLU A 396 -29.74 -15.37 16.45
N GLY A 397 -29.14 -16.53 16.72
CA GLY A 397 -29.15 -17.69 15.82
C GLY A 397 -28.09 -17.63 14.72
N GLU A 398 -27.08 -16.79 14.86
CA GLU A 398 -25.96 -16.71 13.92
C GLU A 398 -25.11 -17.98 13.97
N LYS A 399 -24.70 -18.46 12.80
CA LYS A 399 -24.00 -19.74 12.67
C LYS A 399 -22.49 -19.63 12.75
N TYR A 400 -21.91 -18.59 12.15
CA TYR A 400 -20.47 -18.50 11.97
C TYR A 400 -19.91 -17.14 12.39
N LEU A 401 -18.71 -17.20 12.99
CA LEU A 401 -17.84 -16.04 13.18
C LEU A 401 -16.51 -16.29 12.48
N ASN A 402 -16.15 -15.40 11.56
CA ASN A 402 -14.95 -15.48 10.74
C ASN A 402 -13.89 -14.50 11.29
N PHE A 403 -12.68 -14.96 11.56
CA PHE A 403 -11.57 -14.10 11.98
C PHE A 403 -10.72 -13.57 10.81
N GLY A 404 -11.16 -13.83 9.57
CA GLY A 404 -10.54 -13.33 8.34
C GLY A 404 -9.15 -13.89 8.07
N LEU A 405 -8.52 -13.37 7.02
CA LEU A 405 -7.23 -13.82 6.50
C LEU A 405 -6.07 -13.47 7.42
N THR A 406 -5.13 -14.39 7.55
CA THR A 406 -3.74 -14.09 7.92
C THR A 406 -2.84 -14.44 6.73
N PRO A 407 -2.25 -13.45 6.03
CA PRO A 407 -1.33 -13.70 4.93
C PRO A 407 0.01 -14.28 5.43
N PHE A 408 0.73 -14.90 4.51
CA PHE A 408 2.06 -15.49 4.66
C PHE A 408 2.16 -16.70 5.59
N TYR A 409 1.08 -17.06 6.30
CA TYR A 409 1.11 -18.13 7.28
C TYR A 409 0.19 -19.28 6.87
N GLY A 410 0.61 -20.51 7.16
CA GLY A 410 -0.17 -21.71 6.86
C GLY A 410 -0.19 -22.04 5.37
N VAL A 411 0.81 -21.55 4.62
CA VAL A 411 1.07 -21.96 3.23
C VAL A 411 1.59 -23.40 3.28
N ASP A 412 0.84 -24.31 2.69
CA ASP A 412 1.06 -25.76 2.75
C ASP A 412 1.06 -26.36 1.34
N ASP A 413 1.89 -27.36 1.11
CA ASP A 413 1.98 -28.08 -0.16
C ASP A 413 0.72 -28.89 -0.47
N GLU A 414 -0.06 -29.27 0.56
CA GLU A 414 -1.37 -29.91 0.43
C GLU A 414 -2.40 -29.00 -0.24
N PHE A 415 -2.33 -27.69 0.01
CA PHE A 415 -3.28 -26.70 -0.52
C PHE A 415 -2.71 -25.90 -1.69
N ASP A 416 -1.39 -25.77 -1.83
CA ASP A 416 -0.70 -25.11 -2.96
C ASP A 416 -0.41 -26.06 -4.13
N THR A 417 -1.44 -26.78 -4.60
CA THR A 417 -1.31 -27.90 -5.57
C THR A 417 -1.35 -27.49 -7.04
N TYR A 418 -1.59 -26.22 -7.34
CA TYR A 418 -1.72 -25.69 -8.70
C TYR A 418 -0.44 -25.83 -9.52
N THR A 419 -0.56 -26.35 -10.74
CA THR A 419 0.58 -26.55 -11.64
C THR A 419 1.20 -25.22 -12.11
N SER A 420 0.37 -24.18 -12.19
CA SER A 420 0.76 -22.83 -12.60
C SER A 420 1.54 -22.05 -11.53
N ARG A 421 1.63 -22.56 -10.29
CA ARG A 421 2.19 -21.83 -9.14
C ARG A 421 3.58 -21.27 -9.41
N SER A 422 3.85 -20.08 -8.89
CA SER A 422 5.17 -19.46 -8.94
C SER A 422 6.05 -19.95 -7.78
N HIS A 423 7.13 -20.66 -8.10
CA HIS A 423 8.13 -21.06 -7.10
C HIS A 423 8.82 -19.87 -6.43
N LEU A 424 9.03 -18.79 -7.20
CA LEU A 424 9.59 -17.55 -6.66
C LEU A 424 8.65 -16.93 -5.63
N LEU A 425 7.35 -16.86 -5.92
CA LEU A 425 6.38 -16.32 -4.97
C LEU A 425 6.30 -17.19 -3.72
N LYS A 426 6.19 -18.51 -3.88
CA LYS A 426 6.20 -19.46 -2.75
C LYS A 426 7.40 -19.21 -1.82
N TRP A 427 8.61 -19.10 -2.40
CA TRP A 427 9.82 -18.80 -1.64
C TRP A 427 9.74 -17.45 -0.90
N ILE A 428 9.23 -16.40 -1.54
CA ILE A 428 9.03 -15.09 -0.89
C ILE A 428 8.03 -15.20 0.27
N LEU A 429 6.91 -15.90 0.09
CA LEU A 429 5.89 -16.06 1.14
C LEU A 429 6.47 -16.79 2.36
N SER A 430 7.23 -17.88 2.16
CA SER A 430 7.94 -18.57 3.25
C SER A 430 8.97 -17.68 3.94
N ALA A 431 9.67 -16.82 3.20
CA ALA A 431 10.60 -15.85 3.78
C ALA A 431 9.87 -14.77 4.60
N LEU A 432 8.70 -14.30 4.14
CA LEU A 432 7.86 -13.35 4.86
C LEU A 432 7.25 -13.95 6.13
N GLU A 433 6.88 -15.23 6.12
CA GLU A 433 6.44 -15.94 7.32
C GLU A 433 7.51 -15.91 8.42
N LYS A 434 8.75 -16.25 8.03
CA LYS A 434 9.87 -16.41 8.96
C LYS A 434 10.49 -15.08 9.40
N TYR A 435 10.61 -14.11 8.50
CA TYR A 435 11.38 -12.88 8.72
C TYR A 435 10.56 -11.60 8.54
N GLY A 436 9.32 -11.68 8.05
CA GLY A 436 8.47 -10.54 7.70
C GLY A 436 7.69 -9.90 8.85
N GLN A 437 7.97 -10.25 10.11
CA GLN A 437 7.23 -9.75 11.29
C GLN A 437 7.16 -8.20 11.38
N ARG A 438 8.18 -7.50 10.86
CA ARG A 438 8.20 -6.02 10.81
C ARG A 438 7.25 -5.44 9.76
N ILE A 439 7.00 -6.19 8.68
CA ILE A 439 6.07 -5.84 7.59
C ILE A 439 4.65 -6.19 8.04
N TYR A 440 4.41 -7.46 8.37
CA TYR A 440 3.13 -7.95 8.85
C TYR A 440 3.34 -9.04 9.93
N PRO A 441 2.80 -8.88 11.15
CA PRO A 441 3.09 -9.78 12.26
C PRO A 441 2.23 -11.06 12.23
N ALA A 442 2.36 -11.88 11.18
CA ALA A 442 1.49 -13.01 10.86
C ALA A 442 1.34 -14.02 12.02
N ALA A 443 2.47 -14.48 12.59
CA ALA A 443 2.47 -15.45 13.69
C ALA A 443 1.65 -14.97 14.92
N SER A 444 1.73 -13.68 15.27
CA SER A 444 0.94 -13.13 16.37
C SER A 444 -0.55 -13.09 16.06
N GLN A 445 -0.92 -12.81 14.81
CA GLN A 445 -2.30 -12.81 14.34
C GLN A 445 -2.87 -14.24 14.34
N VAL A 446 -2.10 -15.22 13.88
CA VAL A 446 -2.50 -16.63 13.96
C VAL A 446 -2.67 -17.09 15.40
N ALA A 447 -1.73 -16.78 16.29
CA ALA A 447 -1.86 -17.12 17.71
C ALA A 447 -3.13 -16.50 18.34
N TYR A 448 -3.48 -15.27 17.94
CA TYR A 448 -4.74 -14.64 18.36
C TYR A 448 -5.97 -15.40 17.87
N LYS A 449 -5.97 -15.92 16.63
CA LYS A 449 -7.12 -16.63 16.04
C LYS A 449 -7.24 -18.06 16.58
N LEU A 450 -6.13 -18.79 16.68
CA LEU A 450 -6.09 -20.17 17.16
C LEU A 450 -6.51 -20.33 18.63
N LYS A 451 -6.38 -19.29 19.46
CA LYS A 451 -6.86 -19.33 20.86
C LYS A 451 -8.37 -19.55 20.97
N TRP A 452 -9.12 -19.28 19.91
CA TRP A 452 -10.57 -19.51 19.82
C TRP A 452 -10.94 -20.90 19.33
N GLN A 453 -9.95 -21.74 18.99
CA GLN A 453 -10.14 -23.08 18.40
C GLN A 453 -11.12 -23.06 17.21
N PRO A 454 -10.74 -22.41 16.10
CA PRO A 454 -11.57 -22.38 14.91
C PRO A 454 -11.89 -23.80 14.43
N MET A 455 -13.11 -24.00 13.94
CA MET A 455 -13.57 -25.29 13.42
C MET A 455 -12.91 -25.59 12.07
N VAL A 456 -12.74 -24.56 11.24
CA VAL A 456 -12.17 -24.66 9.91
C VAL A 456 -11.07 -23.62 9.72
N VAL A 457 -10.00 -24.05 9.05
CA VAL A 457 -8.95 -23.19 8.49
C VAL A 457 -9.01 -23.33 6.98
N THR A 458 -9.33 -22.25 6.27
CA THR A 458 -9.55 -22.26 4.81
C THR A 458 -8.38 -21.58 4.10
N PRO A 459 -7.75 -22.22 3.09
CA PRO A 459 -6.70 -21.58 2.31
C PRO A 459 -7.27 -20.45 1.45
N GLU A 460 -6.53 -19.34 1.37
CA GLU A 460 -6.77 -18.24 0.44
C GLU A 460 -5.55 -18.05 -0.47
N TYR A 461 -5.82 -17.65 -1.71
CA TYR A 461 -4.87 -17.65 -2.80
C TYR A 461 -4.59 -16.24 -3.32
N PHE A 462 -3.38 -16.08 -3.85
CA PHE A 462 -2.97 -14.95 -4.67
C PHE A 462 -2.76 -15.45 -6.09
N ALA A 463 -3.42 -14.82 -7.05
CA ALA A 463 -3.36 -15.20 -8.45
C ALA A 463 -2.82 -14.05 -9.29
N THR A 464 -1.82 -14.27 -10.15
CA THR A 464 -1.32 -13.25 -11.10
C THR A 464 -1.58 -13.67 -12.53
N TYR A 465 -2.15 -12.80 -13.35
CA TYR A 465 -2.34 -13.06 -14.77
C TYR A 465 -0.97 -13.07 -15.48
N GLY A 466 -0.64 -14.19 -16.13
CA GLY A 466 0.70 -14.43 -16.65
C GLY A 466 1.75 -14.65 -15.56
N LYS A 467 3.03 -14.49 -15.91
CA LYS A 467 4.15 -14.81 -15.01
C LYS A 467 4.26 -13.81 -13.86
N PHE A 468 4.37 -14.32 -12.63
CA PHE A 468 4.59 -13.54 -11.43
C PHE A 468 5.85 -12.66 -11.53
N ARG A 469 5.73 -11.43 -11.06
CA ARG A 469 6.82 -10.45 -10.93
C ARG A 469 6.79 -9.86 -9.52
N VAL A 470 7.96 -9.74 -8.90
CA VAL A 470 8.13 -9.17 -7.55
C VAL A 470 7.51 -7.76 -7.44
N GLY A 471 7.54 -7.00 -8.55
CA GLY A 471 6.90 -5.68 -8.63
C GLY A 471 5.42 -5.68 -8.26
N ILE A 472 4.66 -6.72 -8.63
CA ILE A 472 3.22 -6.83 -8.30
C ILE A 472 3.02 -6.97 -6.79
N LEU A 473 3.81 -7.82 -6.12
CA LEU A 473 3.74 -7.99 -4.68
C LEU A 473 4.13 -6.71 -3.93
N LEU A 474 5.17 -6.00 -4.39
CA LEU A 474 5.56 -4.69 -3.83
C LEU A 474 4.45 -3.64 -3.98
N ARG A 475 3.72 -3.66 -5.09
CA ARG A 475 2.54 -2.80 -5.29
C ARG A 475 1.41 -3.15 -4.34
N LEU A 476 1.09 -4.44 -4.19
CA LEU A 476 0.09 -4.89 -3.21
C LEU A 476 0.46 -4.45 -1.78
N MET A 477 1.71 -4.60 -1.39
CA MET A 477 2.18 -4.17 -0.07
C MET A 477 2.06 -2.66 0.13
N LYS A 478 2.29 -1.85 -0.91
CA LYS A 478 2.04 -0.40 -0.86
C LYS A 478 0.55 -0.07 -0.83
N LEU A 479 -0.27 -0.75 -1.64
CA LEU A 479 -1.72 -0.57 -1.69
C LEU A 479 -2.39 -0.87 -0.35
N THR A 480 -1.83 -1.83 0.38
CA THR A 480 -2.29 -2.24 1.71
C THR A 480 -1.64 -1.45 2.84
N ASN A 481 -0.77 -0.47 2.54
CA ASN A 481 0.03 0.29 3.51
C ASN A 481 0.93 -0.58 4.42
N ALA A 482 1.31 -1.78 3.97
CA ALA A 482 2.24 -2.67 4.67
C ALA A 482 3.72 -2.23 4.52
N LEU A 483 4.04 -1.55 3.41
CA LEU A 483 5.29 -0.83 3.13
C LEU A 483 5.00 0.66 2.98
#